data_AF-A0A496SG99-F1
#
_entry.id   AF-A0A496SG99-F1
#
_cell.length_a   1.000
_cell.length_b   1.000
_cell.length_c   1.000
_cell.angle_alpha   90.00
_cell.angle_beta   90.00
_cell.angle_gamma   90.00
#
_symmetry.space_group_name_H-M   'P 1'
#
loop_
_entity.id
_entity.type
_entity.pdbx_description
1 polymer ?
#
loop_
_entity_poly.entity_id
_entity_poly.type
_entity_poly.pdbx_seq_one_letter_code
_entity_poly.pdbx_strand_id
1 'polypeptide(L)' 'MEMAEVEEILGRYEGEPGDLIPVLQDVQERYHYLPEEVLRYISGRLHVPLSQIYHVATFYNAFSL' A
#
# COMPACT_ATOMS: atom_id res chain seq x y z
N MET A 1 14.88 -1.85 0.39
CA MET A 1 13.68 -2.18 1.18
C MET A 1 13.53 -3.68 1.19
N GLU A 2 13.22 -4.29 2.32
CA GLU A 2 12.97 -5.73 2.38
C GLU A 2 11.50 -5.98 2.03
N MET A 3 11.24 -6.47 0.82
CA MET A 3 9.87 -6.79 0.35
C MET A 3 9.14 -7.78 1.27
N ALA A 4 9.90 -8.56 2.04
CA ALA A 4 9.40 -9.51 3.04
C ALA A 4 8.52 -8.85 4.11
N GLU A 5 8.82 -7.61 4.48
CA GLU A 5 8.05 -6.88 5.51
C GLU A 5 6.72 -6.37 4.96
N VAL A 6 6.68 -5.92 3.70
CA VAL A 6 5.44 -5.55 3.00
C VAL A 6 4.55 -6.78 2.82
N GLU A 7 5.17 -7.94 2.56
CA GLU A 7 4.46 -9.21 2.44
C GLU A 7 3.88 -9.67 3.79
N GLU A 8 4.56 -9.40 4.91
CA GLU A 8 4.01 -9.63 6.25
C GLU A 8 2.76 -8.78 6.51
N ILE A 9 2.77 -7.50 6.12
CA ILE A 9 1.61 -6.61 6.21
C ILE A 9 0.47 -7.15 5.35
N LEU A 10 0.74 -7.41 4.07
CA LEU A 10 -0.27 -7.91 3.12
C LEU A 10 -0.82 -9.28 3.52
N GLY A 11 -0.04 -10.11 4.21
CA GLY A 11 -0.50 -11.41 4.74
C GLY A 11 -1.58 -11.31 5.81
N ARG A 12 -1.84 -10.12 6.36
CA ARG A 12 -2.91 -9.86 7.35
C ARG A 12 -4.26 -9.57 6.70
N TYR A 13 -4.31 -9.41 5.38
CA TYR A 13 -5.48 -9.01 4.61
C TYR A 13 -5.91 -10.09 3.62
N GLU A 14 -7.17 -10.03 3.16
CA GLU A 14 -7.72 -11.01 2.20
C GLU A 14 -7.20 -10.76 0.78
N GLY A 15 -6.63 -9.58 0.51
CA GLY A 15 -6.06 -9.23 -0.79
C GLY A 15 -7.10 -8.64 -1.73
N GLU A 16 -8.13 -8.01 -1.17
CA GLU A 16 -9.23 -7.43 -1.93
C GLU A 16 -9.08 -5.91 -2.06
N PRO A 17 -9.73 -5.26 -3.05
CA PRO A 17 -9.68 -3.81 -3.20
C PRO A 17 -10.11 -3.01 -1.96
N GLY A 18 -10.95 -3.59 -1.10
CA GLY A 18 -11.38 -2.99 0.18
C GLY A 18 -10.25 -2.82 1.20
N ASP A 19 -9.19 -3.62 1.08
CA ASP A 19 -8.03 -3.61 1.98
C ASP A 19 -7.05 -2.47 1.68
N LEU A 20 -7.26 -1.71 0.60
CA LEU A 20 -6.27 -0.73 0.11
C LEU A 20 -5.88 0.31 1.16
N ILE A 21 -6.85 0.97 1.80
CA ILE A 21 -6.55 2.02 2.78
C ILE A 21 -5.82 1.49 4.01
N PRO A 22 -6.30 0.43 4.70
CA PRO A 22 -5.59 -0.08 5.87
C PRO A 22 -4.20 -0.63 5.51
N VAL A 23 -4.03 -1.29 4.35
CA VAL A 23 -2.70 -1.71 3.86
C VAL A 23 -1.75 -0.52 3.68
N LEU A 24 -2.20 0.57 3.05
CA LEU A 24 -1.36 1.76 2.87
C LEU A 24 -1.01 2.43 4.20
N GLN A 25 -1.92 2.39 5.19
CA GLN A 25 -1.66 2.92 6.52
C GLN A 25 -0.59 2.12 7.26
N ASP A 26 -0.69 0.79 7.25
CA ASP A 26 0.30 -0.10 7.89
C ASP A 26 1.68 0.05 7.26
N VAL A 27 1.74 0.11 5.92
CA VAL A 27 3.00 0.33 5.18
C VAL A 27 3.60 1.67 5.57
N GLN A 28 2.81 2.73 5.64
CA GLN A 28 3.32 4.02 6.04
C GLN A 28 3.72 4.08 7.51
N GLU A 29 3.00 3.44 8.42
CA GLU A 29 3.39 3.39 9.84
C GLU A 29 4.75 2.69 9.99
N ARG A 30 4.98 1.65 9.19
CA ARG A 30 6.23 0.88 9.13
C ARG A 30 7.40 1.65 8.53
N TYR A 31 7.18 2.33 7.40
CA TYR A 31 8.25 2.95 6.61
C TYR A 31 8.35 4.46 6.74
N HIS A 32 7.34 5.11 7.32
CA HIS A 32 7.14 6.57 7.38
C HIS A 32 6.97 7.26 6.01
N TYR A 33 6.84 6.49 4.92
CA TYR A 33 6.53 6.96 3.56
C TYR A 33 5.98 5.79 2.73
N LEU A 34 5.54 6.08 1.50
CA LEU A 34 4.99 5.11 0.55
C LEU A 34 5.86 4.99 -0.72
N PRO A 35 6.87 4.11 -0.72
CA PRO A 35 7.75 3.89 -1.86
C PRO A 35 6.99 3.38 -3.09
N GLU A 36 7.35 3.86 -4.28
CA GLU A 36 6.72 3.47 -5.56
C GLU A 36 6.77 1.95 -5.83
N GLU A 37 7.88 1.29 -5.48
CA GLU A 37 8.01 -0.17 -5.62
C GLU A 37 6.97 -0.92 -4.78
N VAL A 38 6.67 -0.41 -3.58
CA VAL A 38 5.68 -0.97 -2.67
C VAL A 38 4.26 -0.72 -3.20
N LEU A 39 3.98 0.48 -3.71
CA LEU A 39 2.69 0.79 -4.35
C LEU A 39 2.43 -0.11 -5.57
N ARG A 40 3.46 -0.38 -6.38
CA ARG A 40 3.36 -1.34 -7.49
C ARG A 40 3.09 -2.76 -7.01
N TYR A 41 3.73 -3.18 -5.93
CA TYR A 41 3.49 -4.50 -5.36
C TYR A 41 2.06 -4.65 -4.82
N ILE A 42 1.57 -3.65 -4.08
CA ILE A 42 0.20 -3.60 -3.57
C ILE A 42 -0.82 -3.60 -4.72
N SER A 43 -0.55 -2.87 -5.81
CA SER A 43 -1.39 -2.87 -7.01
C SER A 43 -1.63 -4.27 -7.56
N GLY A 44 -0.57 -5.07 -7.67
CA GLY A 44 -0.67 -6.46 -8.12
C GLY A 44 -1.39 -7.36 -7.11
N ARG A 45 -1.15 -7.17 -5.81
CA ARG A 45 -1.71 -8.04 -4.76
C ARG A 45 -3.18 -7.79 -4.48
N LEU A 46 -3.63 -6.53 -4.51
CA LEU A 46 -5.02 -6.15 -4.25
C LEU A 46 -5.87 -6.06 -5.53
N HIS A 47 -5.26 -6.30 -6.71
CA HIS A 47 -5.90 -6.13 -8.02
C HIS A 47 -6.47 -4.72 -8.24
N VAL A 48 -5.85 -3.70 -7.62
CA VAL A 48 -6.22 -2.30 -7.76
C VAL A 48 -5.28 -1.62 -8.74
N PRO A 49 -5.78 -0.85 -9.72
CA PRO A 49 -4.92 -0.10 -10.64
C PRO A 49 -3.99 0.86 -9.89
N LEU A 50 -2.71 0.88 -10.28
CA LEU A 50 -1.71 1.76 -9.67
C LEU A 50 -2.11 3.25 -9.68
N SER A 51 -2.82 3.70 -10.73
CA SER A 51 -3.36 5.06 -10.81
C SER A 51 -4.36 5.38 -9.71
N GLN A 52 -5.20 4.41 -9.32
CA GLN A 52 -6.13 4.55 -8.21
C GLN A 52 -5.39 4.58 -6.87
N ILE A 53 -4.34 3.77 -6.72
CA ILE A 53 -3.48 3.79 -5.53
C ILE A 53 -2.80 5.15 -5.37
N TYR A 54 -2.22 5.71 -6.45
CA TYR A 54 -1.65 7.06 -6.41
C TYR A 54 -2.70 8.12 -6.08
N HIS A 55 -3.92 7.98 -6.60
CA HIS A 55 -5.01 8.89 -6.26
C HIS A 55 -5.30 8.86 -4.75
N VAL A 56 -5.36 7.68 -4.15
CA VAL A 56 -5.56 7.52 -2.70
C VAL A 56 -4.38 8.09 -1.91
N ALA A 57 -3.15 7.74 -2.29
CA ALA A 57 -1.93 8.19 -1.61
C ALA A 57 -1.69 9.71 -1.70
N THR A 58 -2.15 10.37 -2.76
CA THR A 58 -2.03 11.83 -2.92
C THR A 58 -3.20 12.62 -2.33
N PHE A 59 -4.42 12.07 -2.36
CA PHE A 59 -5.62 12.77 -1.92
C PHE A 59 -5.85 12.68 -0.41
N TYR A 60 -5.45 11.56 0.21
CA TYR A 60 -5.48 11.45 1.65
C TYR A 60 -4.25 12.16 2.23
N ASN A 61 -4.46 13.32 2.85
CA ASN A 61 -3.44 14.06 3.64
C ASN A 61 -2.79 13.25 4.77
N ALA A 62 -3.27 12.02 5.00
CA ALA A 62 -2.65 11.07 5.90
C ALA A 62 -1.36 10.48 5.33
N PHE A 63 -1.12 10.51 4.01
CA PHE A 63 0.01 9.83 3.38
C PHE A 63 1.15 10.78 2.92
N SER A 64 2.38 10.29 3.00
CA SER A 64 3.62 10.90 2.54
C SER A 64 4.25 9.99 1.47
N LEU A 65 4.45 10.53 0.27
CA LEU A 65 5.08 9.82 -0.86
C LEU A 65 6.61 9.89 -0.78
#